data_AF-A0A5N6T3J7-F1
#
_entry.id   AF-A0A5N6T3J7-F1
#
_cell.length_a   1.000
_cell.length_b   1.000
_cell.length_c   1.000
_cell.angle_alpha   90.00
_cell.angle_beta   90.00
_cell.angle_gamma   90.00
#
_symmetry.space_group_name_H-M   'P 1'
#
loop_
_entity.id
_entity.type
_entity.pdbx_description
1 polymer ?
#
loop_
_entity_poly.entity_id
_entity_poly.type
_entity_poly.pdbx_seq_one_letter_code
_entity_poly.pdbx_strand_id
1 'polypeptide(L)'
;MTQAEEVEYELLPSEHDAQKPWESQERAVFPARLETHCLVGMLLISVLINVVLVLGWTSSRDELFASKQPVWANSRYQREEVKLGFTVENAMWWNTNYSGPNESEVGDLWHNEIPWESGIIAIDKQQANVLGLPESQSFPWDVTKGIYILNAHHILHCIRNLYISIEEYRYNRPQSVTYPHILHCLDSIRVETMCAADDTLRYIPLNNVSGYKPGDGQKRKCRDWHQMQSFVDKHDPCYRYVFPGDDTVSNLERFKYCPNNSSYLPKIREYFGYGDDWLPFP
;
A
#
# COMPACT_ATOMS: atom_id res chain seq x y z
N MET A 1 -69.16 63.84 20.48
CA MET A 1 -68.64 63.94 19.11
C MET A 1 -68.93 62.59 18.48
N THR A 2 -70.09 62.48 17.81
CA THR A 2 -70.36 62.77 16.37
C THR A 2 -70.11 61.49 15.55
N GLN A 3 -71.08 60.95 14.80
CA GLN A 3 -71.74 61.49 13.58
C GLN A 3 -70.74 61.74 12.43
N ALA A 4 -70.99 61.36 11.18
CA ALA A 4 -72.00 60.45 10.60
C ALA A 4 -71.28 59.60 9.49
N GLU A 5 -71.81 59.08 8.37
CA GLU A 5 -73.14 58.99 7.72
C GLU A 5 -73.68 57.51 7.85
N GLU A 6 -74.74 56.97 7.23
CA GLU A 6 -75.52 57.19 5.98
C GLU A 6 -74.71 56.82 4.69
N VAL A 7 -75.27 56.38 3.54
CA VAL A 7 -76.61 56.56 2.92
C VAL A 7 -77.28 55.21 2.54
N GLU A 8 -78.62 55.20 2.60
CA GLU A 8 -79.55 54.13 2.23
C GLU A 8 -80.22 54.38 0.86
N TYR A 9 -80.67 53.33 0.15
CA TYR A 9 -81.61 53.46 -0.97
C TYR A 9 -82.61 52.29 -1.08
N GLU A 10 -83.74 52.48 -0.40
CA GLU A 10 -85.15 52.25 -0.78
C GLU A 10 -85.47 51.94 -2.29
N LEU A 11 -86.56 51.25 -2.69
CA LEU A 11 -87.66 50.54 -1.97
C LEU A 11 -88.55 49.67 -2.93
N LEU A 12 -89.31 48.72 -2.34
CA LEU A 12 -90.63 48.16 -2.79
C LEU A 12 -90.71 47.32 -4.11
N PRO A 13 -91.86 46.63 -4.38
CA PRO A 13 -92.35 45.39 -3.73
C PRO A 13 -92.59 44.26 -4.81
N SER A 14 -93.26 43.11 -4.63
CA SER A 14 -94.34 42.68 -3.70
C SER A 14 -94.41 41.14 -3.50
N GLU A 15 -95.41 40.69 -2.75
CA GLU A 15 -95.67 39.31 -2.35
C GLU A 15 -95.99 38.34 -3.51
N HIS A 16 -95.54 37.08 -3.40
CA HIS A 16 -96.43 35.90 -3.35
C HIS A 16 -95.67 34.60 -2.97
N ASP A 17 -96.44 33.56 -2.65
CA ASP A 17 -96.04 32.29 -2.03
C ASP A 17 -94.90 31.49 -2.69
N ALA A 18 -93.89 31.11 -1.89
CA ALA A 18 -93.27 29.78 -1.92
C ALA A 18 -92.34 29.53 -0.71
N GLN A 19 -92.60 28.50 0.09
CA GLN A 19 -91.57 27.95 0.99
C GLN A 19 -90.53 27.18 0.18
N LYS A 20 -89.33 27.75 0.01
CA LYS A 20 -88.14 27.02 -0.46
C LYS A 20 -87.36 26.47 0.74
N PRO A 21 -86.97 25.17 0.74
CA PRO A 21 -86.02 24.67 1.71
C PRO A 21 -84.63 25.28 1.46
N TRP A 22 -83.85 25.37 2.53
CA TRP A 22 -82.43 25.72 2.53
C TRP A 22 -81.63 24.89 1.50
N GLU A 23 -80.78 25.54 0.71
CA GLU A 23 -79.81 24.84 -0.12
C GLU A 23 -78.57 24.51 0.72
N SER A 24 -78.35 23.22 0.97
CA SER A 24 -77.10 22.73 1.53
C SER A 24 -75.97 22.96 0.53
N GLN A 25 -75.00 23.80 0.87
CA GLN A 25 -73.75 23.89 0.13
C GLN A 25 -73.04 22.52 0.18
N GLU A 26 -73.15 21.73 -0.89
CA GLU A 26 -72.59 20.39 -0.94
C GLU A 26 -71.06 20.43 -0.77
N ARG A 27 -70.60 20.02 0.40
CA ARG A 27 -69.18 19.82 0.68
C ARG A 27 -68.71 18.62 -0.12
N ALA A 28 -68.19 18.86 -1.32
CA ALA A 28 -67.75 17.83 -2.25
C ALA A 28 -66.76 16.86 -1.58
N VAL A 29 -67.27 15.68 -1.21
CA VAL A 29 -66.46 14.58 -0.67
C VAL A 29 -65.72 13.96 -1.84
N PHE A 30 -64.52 14.48 -2.13
CA PHE A 30 -63.57 13.79 -2.99
C PHE A 30 -63.39 12.35 -2.48
N PRO A 31 -63.38 11.34 -3.37
CA PRO A 31 -63.41 9.96 -2.94
C PRO A 31 -62.07 9.55 -2.31
N ALA A 32 -61.97 9.57 -0.98
CA ALA A 32 -60.80 9.13 -0.21
C ALA A 32 -60.30 7.71 -0.56
N ARG A 33 -61.15 6.92 -1.24
CA ARG A 33 -60.81 5.62 -1.85
C ARG A 33 -59.78 5.74 -2.98
N LEU A 34 -59.82 6.81 -3.78
CA LEU A 34 -58.85 7.08 -4.83
C LEU A 34 -57.49 7.48 -4.24
N GLU A 35 -57.50 8.34 -3.21
CA GLU A 35 -56.30 8.74 -2.47
C GLU A 35 -55.62 7.55 -1.80
N THR A 36 -56.38 6.65 -1.17
CA THR A 36 -55.81 5.42 -0.58
C THR A 36 -55.21 4.48 -1.63
N HIS A 37 -55.80 4.35 -2.83
CA HIS A 37 -55.17 3.59 -3.91
C HIS A 37 -53.87 4.25 -4.41
N CYS A 38 -53.80 5.57 -4.52
CA CYS A 38 -52.57 6.29 -4.86
C CYS A 38 -51.49 6.15 -3.77
N LEU A 39 -51.86 6.25 -2.49
CA LEU A 39 -50.95 6.07 -1.34
C LEU A 39 -50.38 4.64 -1.29
N VAL A 40 -51.21 3.61 -1.50
CA VAL A 40 -50.76 2.22 -1.60
C VAL A 40 -49.85 2.02 -2.82
N GLY A 41 -50.15 2.63 -3.96
CA GLY A 41 -49.28 2.61 -5.14
C GLY A 41 -47.90 3.20 -4.87
N MET A 42 -47.84 4.38 -4.25
CA MET A 42 -46.56 5.01 -3.86
C MET A 42 -45.80 4.20 -2.81
N LEU A 43 -46.49 3.57 -1.85
CA LEU A 43 -45.86 2.68 -0.88
C LEU A 43 -45.23 1.45 -1.57
N LEU A 44 -45.95 0.80 -2.49
CA LEU A 44 -45.45 -0.35 -3.24
C LEU A 44 -44.26 0.01 -4.13
N ILE A 45 -44.28 1.18 -4.78
CA ILE A 45 -43.14 1.70 -5.56
C ILE A 45 -41.94 1.97 -4.65
N SER A 46 -42.15 2.58 -3.48
CA SER A 46 -41.09 2.81 -2.49
C SER A 46 -40.47 1.51 -1.98
N VAL A 47 -41.30 0.50 -1.65
CA VAL A 47 -40.83 -0.84 -1.27
C VAL A 47 -40.04 -1.49 -2.41
N LEU A 48 -40.51 -1.41 -3.65
CA LEU A 48 -39.81 -1.95 -4.82
C LEU A 48 -38.43 -1.29 -5.01
N ILE A 49 -38.35 0.03 -4.91
CA ILE A 49 -37.09 0.78 -5.00
C ILE A 49 -36.13 0.37 -3.88
N ASN A 50 -36.60 0.27 -2.63
CA ASN A 50 -35.77 -0.18 -1.51
C ASN A 50 -35.30 -1.63 -1.68
N VAL A 51 -36.13 -2.54 -2.20
CA VAL A 51 -35.72 -3.91 -2.53
C VAL A 51 -34.66 -3.93 -3.62
N VAL A 52 -34.81 -3.14 -4.69
CA VAL A 52 -33.80 -3.03 -5.76
C VAL A 52 -32.48 -2.43 -5.24
N LEU A 53 -32.53 -1.41 -4.39
CA LEU A 53 -31.34 -0.84 -3.75
C LEU A 53 -30.64 -1.84 -2.82
N VAL A 54 -31.39 -2.61 -2.02
CA VAL A 54 -30.83 -3.66 -1.17
C VAL A 54 -30.20 -4.78 -2.01
N LEU A 55 -30.86 -5.25 -3.06
CA LEU A 55 -30.33 -6.30 -3.96
C LEU A 55 -29.07 -5.83 -4.72
N GLY A 56 -29.06 -4.57 -5.17
CA GLY A 56 -27.88 -3.95 -5.78
C GLY A 56 -26.73 -3.79 -4.78
N TRP A 57 -27.03 -3.44 -3.53
CA TRP A 57 -26.04 -3.35 -2.46
C TRP A 57 -25.49 -4.72 -2.04
N THR A 58 -26.32 -5.76 -1.95
CA THR A 58 -25.83 -7.13 -1.70
C THR A 58 -24.98 -7.63 -2.88
N SER A 59 -25.41 -7.44 -4.12
CA SER A 59 -24.62 -7.82 -5.30
C SER A 59 -23.27 -7.09 -5.37
N SER A 60 -23.24 -5.79 -5.09
CA SER A 60 -22.01 -4.99 -5.06
C SER A 60 -21.11 -5.37 -3.89
N ARG A 61 -21.68 -5.74 -2.73
CA ARG A 61 -20.92 -6.32 -1.62
C ARG A 61 -20.36 -7.69 -1.98
N ASP A 62 -21.10 -8.54 -2.66
CA ASP A 62 -20.60 -9.86 -3.07
C ASP A 62 -19.47 -9.73 -4.10
N GLU A 63 -19.43 -8.70 -4.96
CA GLU A 63 -18.25 -8.38 -5.78
C GLU A 63 -17.07 -7.78 -4.99
N LEU A 64 -17.33 -6.99 -3.94
CA LEU A 64 -16.28 -6.41 -3.07
C LEU A 64 -15.66 -7.45 -2.13
N PHE A 65 -16.46 -8.39 -1.64
CA PHE A 65 -16.06 -9.46 -0.72
C PHE A 65 -15.82 -10.79 -1.44
N ALA A 66 -16.02 -10.87 -2.76
CA ALA A 66 -15.53 -11.95 -3.59
C ALA A 66 -14.02 -12.08 -3.36
N SER A 67 -13.62 -13.23 -2.80
CA SER A 67 -12.21 -13.57 -2.67
C SER A 67 -11.62 -13.73 -4.07
N LYS A 68 -11.04 -12.63 -4.58
CA LYS A 68 -10.09 -12.67 -5.69
C LYS A 68 -8.91 -13.51 -5.22
N GLN A 69 -8.97 -14.81 -5.52
CA GLN A 69 -7.88 -15.75 -5.25
C GLN A 69 -6.58 -15.09 -5.71
N PRO A 70 -5.60 -14.90 -4.82
CA PRO A 70 -4.45 -14.07 -5.11
C PRO A 70 -3.69 -14.67 -6.30
N VAL A 71 -3.15 -13.82 -7.17
CA VAL A 71 -2.62 -14.24 -8.50
C VAL A 71 -1.57 -15.36 -8.39
N TRP A 72 -0.85 -15.42 -7.27
CA TRP A 72 0.11 -16.49 -6.99
C TRP A 72 -0.49 -17.90 -6.80
N ALA A 73 -1.79 -18.04 -6.51
CA ALA A 73 -2.44 -19.33 -6.25
C ALA A 73 -2.35 -20.33 -7.41
N ASN A 74 -2.23 -19.84 -8.65
CA ASN A 74 -1.98 -20.64 -9.86
C ASN A 74 -0.57 -20.45 -10.43
N SER A 75 0.29 -19.66 -9.79
CA SER A 75 1.64 -19.36 -10.29
C SER A 75 2.60 -20.53 -10.06
N ARG A 76 3.34 -20.91 -11.10
CA ARG A 76 4.48 -21.84 -10.97
C ARG A 76 5.77 -21.04 -10.92
N TYR A 77 5.95 -20.31 -9.81
CA TYR A 77 7.09 -19.44 -9.52
C TYR A 77 8.44 -20.10 -9.84
N GLN A 78 9.31 -19.37 -10.55
CA GLN A 78 10.66 -19.82 -10.88
C GLN A 78 11.71 -19.11 -10.01
N ARG A 79 12.43 -19.88 -9.18
CA ARG A 79 13.43 -19.46 -8.18
C ARG A 79 14.76 -18.89 -8.77
N GLU A 80 14.69 -18.37 -10.00
CA GLU A 80 15.83 -18.01 -10.85
C GLU A 80 15.62 -16.70 -11.62
N GLU A 81 15.04 -15.69 -10.97
CA GLU A 81 14.86 -14.33 -11.51
C GLU A 81 16.19 -13.73 -12.01
N VAL A 82 17.29 -14.06 -11.34
CA VAL A 82 18.66 -13.64 -11.67
C VAL A 82 19.53 -14.81 -12.17
N LYS A 83 19.01 -16.05 -12.19
CA LYS A 83 19.70 -17.30 -12.61
C LYS A 83 21.05 -17.60 -11.92
N LEU A 84 21.32 -16.99 -10.76
CA LEU A 84 22.56 -17.19 -10.00
C LEU A 84 22.52 -18.47 -9.17
N GLY A 85 23.22 -19.51 -9.62
CA GLY A 85 23.50 -20.70 -8.79
C GLY A 85 24.45 -20.38 -7.62
N PHE A 86 24.65 -21.36 -6.73
CA PHE A 86 25.61 -21.28 -5.63
C PHE A 86 27.04 -21.57 -6.12
N THR A 87 27.62 -20.61 -6.86
CA THR A 87 28.89 -20.75 -7.60
C THR A 87 30.12 -20.28 -6.82
N VAL A 88 29.99 -19.27 -5.97
CA VAL A 88 31.11 -18.66 -5.21
C VAL A 88 31.40 -19.48 -3.96
N GLU A 89 32.65 -19.50 -3.50
CA GLU A 89 33.05 -20.20 -2.27
C GLU A 89 33.65 -19.24 -1.24
N ASN A 90 32.87 -18.97 -0.19
CA ASN A 90 33.30 -18.13 0.92
C ASN A 90 33.64 -18.99 2.15
N ALA A 91 34.58 -18.50 2.97
CA ALA A 91 34.82 -19.07 4.30
C ALA A 91 33.88 -18.40 5.30
N MET A 92 33.20 -19.19 6.14
CA MET A 92 32.48 -18.64 7.29
C MET A 92 33.46 -18.25 8.39
N TRP A 93 33.18 -17.14 9.07
CA TRP A 93 33.85 -16.72 10.30
C TRP A 93 32.81 -16.28 11.32
N TRP A 94 33.07 -16.56 12.59
CA TRP A 94 32.22 -16.17 13.72
C TRP A 94 32.20 -14.66 13.93
N ASN A 95 33.35 -14.00 13.72
CA ASN A 95 33.47 -12.55 13.72
C ASN A 95 33.91 -12.04 12.35
N THR A 96 33.42 -10.86 11.99
CA THR A 96 33.86 -10.08 10.82
C THR A 96 34.11 -8.63 11.25
N ASN A 97 34.38 -7.73 10.31
CA ASN A 97 34.40 -6.29 10.56
C ASN A 97 33.08 -5.78 11.18
N TYR A 98 31.93 -6.36 10.82
CA TYR A 98 30.61 -6.06 11.39
C TYR A 98 30.41 -6.48 12.87
N SER A 99 31.39 -7.16 13.49
CA SER A 99 31.38 -7.52 14.91
C SER A 99 32.72 -7.27 15.62
N GLY A 100 33.49 -6.28 15.12
CA GLY A 100 34.74 -5.85 15.73
C GLY A 100 34.58 -5.15 17.10
N PRO A 101 35.69 -4.91 17.82
CA PRO A 101 35.67 -4.23 19.13
C PRO A 101 35.51 -2.71 19.03
N ASN A 102 35.60 -2.13 17.83
CA ASN A 102 35.50 -0.70 17.57
C ASN A 102 34.04 -0.34 17.23
N GLU A 103 33.26 0.07 18.24
CA GLU A 103 31.80 0.30 18.08
C GLU A 103 31.45 1.36 17.03
N SER A 104 32.32 2.37 16.82
CA SER A 104 32.10 3.42 15.82
C SER A 104 32.30 2.91 14.38
N GLU A 105 33.31 2.09 14.15
CA GLU A 105 33.57 1.44 12.85
C GLU A 105 32.51 0.38 12.54
N VAL A 106 32.12 -0.42 13.54
CA VAL A 106 30.99 -1.36 13.42
C VAL A 106 29.70 -0.61 13.08
N GLY A 107 29.43 0.52 13.75
CA GLY A 107 28.26 1.36 13.47
C GLY A 107 28.25 1.91 12.04
N ASP A 108 29.37 2.46 11.57
CA ASP A 108 29.51 2.98 10.20
C ASP A 108 29.20 1.90 9.16
N LEU A 109 29.77 0.70 9.30
CA LEU A 109 29.50 -0.46 8.44
C LEU A 109 28.00 -0.84 8.42
N TRP A 110 27.34 -0.92 9.58
CA TRP A 110 25.91 -1.27 9.66
C TRP A 110 24.98 -0.16 9.13
N HIS A 111 25.35 1.10 9.34
CA HIS A 111 24.54 2.24 8.89
C HIS A 111 24.68 2.49 7.38
N ASN A 112 25.90 2.38 6.82
CA ASN A 112 26.24 2.90 5.49
C ASN A 112 26.64 1.83 4.46
N GLU A 113 27.34 0.76 4.83
CA GLU A 113 27.86 -0.26 3.87
C GLU A 113 26.87 -1.38 3.56
N ILE A 114 25.77 -1.51 4.31
CA ILE A 114 24.68 -2.44 3.96
C ILE A 114 23.85 -1.84 2.80
N PRO A 115 23.72 -2.48 1.62
CA PRO A 115 22.98 -1.94 0.47
C PRO A 115 21.45 -2.16 0.59
N TRP A 116 20.87 -1.79 1.74
CA TRP A 116 19.46 -2.08 2.06
C TRP A 116 18.45 -1.27 1.22
N GLU A 117 18.78 -0.03 0.82
CA GLU A 117 17.88 0.81 0.00
C GLU A 117 17.76 0.33 -1.45
N SER A 118 18.86 -0.16 -2.04
CA SER A 118 18.94 -0.53 -3.46
C SER A 118 17.97 -1.66 -3.84
N GLY A 119 17.47 -2.43 -2.87
CA GLY A 119 16.66 -3.63 -3.10
C GLY A 119 15.35 -3.44 -3.86
N ILE A 120 14.87 -2.21 -4.02
CA ILE A 120 13.66 -1.90 -4.78
C ILE A 120 14.04 -1.74 -6.26
N ILE A 121 13.45 -2.55 -7.14
CA ILE A 121 13.78 -2.64 -8.57
C ILE A 121 12.54 -2.45 -9.46
N ALA A 122 12.72 -1.95 -10.68
CA ALA A 122 11.66 -1.93 -11.72
C ALA A 122 12.02 -2.85 -12.91
N ILE A 123 11.19 -3.86 -13.15
CA ILE A 123 11.31 -4.80 -14.28
C ILE A 123 10.08 -4.75 -15.18
N ASP A 124 10.24 -5.06 -16.46
CA ASP A 124 9.14 -5.05 -17.44
C ASP A 124 8.04 -6.05 -17.03
N LYS A 125 6.76 -5.66 -17.13
CA LYS A 125 5.64 -6.53 -16.71
C LYS A 125 5.58 -7.84 -17.49
N GLN A 126 6.01 -7.83 -18.75
CA GLN A 126 6.16 -9.04 -19.58
C GLN A 126 7.25 -9.96 -19.02
N GLN A 127 8.39 -9.42 -18.57
CA GLN A 127 9.47 -10.18 -17.92
C GLN A 127 9.00 -10.76 -16.58
N ALA A 128 8.32 -9.96 -15.75
CA ALA A 128 7.75 -10.41 -14.49
C ALA A 128 6.76 -11.59 -14.68
N ASN A 129 5.86 -11.48 -15.67
CA ASN A 129 4.92 -12.54 -16.02
C ASN A 129 5.63 -13.81 -16.54
N VAL A 130 6.73 -13.69 -17.29
CA VAL A 130 7.56 -14.84 -17.72
C VAL A 130 8.25 -15.54 -16.54
N LEU A 131 8.63 -14.79 -15.50
CA LEU A 131 9.15 -15.34 -14.23
C LEU A 131 8.06 -15.96 -13.34
N GLY A 132 6.78 -15.77 -13.67
CA GLY A 132 5.64 -16.19 -12.87
C GLY A 132 5.40 -15.34 -11.62
N LEU A 133 5.92 -14.10 -11.60
CA LEU A 133 5.69 -13.16 -10.50
C LEU A 133 4.26 -12.59 -10.55
N PRO A 134 3.61 -12.34 -9.39
CA PRO A 134 2.34 -11.60 -9.34
C PRO A 134 2.48 -10.19 -9.91
N GLU A 135 1.39 -9.62 -10.46
CA GLU A 135 1.38 -8.20 -10.80
C GLU A 135 1.62 -7.33 -9.55
N SER A 136 2.52 -6.35 -9.68
CA SER A 136 2.88 -5.40 -8.64
C SER A 136 2.62 -3.96 -9.08
N GLN A 137 2.80 -3.00 -8.16
CA GLN A 137 2.61 -1.57 -8.39
C GLN A 137 3.42 -1.10 -9.62
N SER A 138 2.81 -0.25 -10.45
CA SER A 138 3.47 0.25 -11.67
C SER A 138 4.56 1.25 -11.30
N PHE A 139 5.69 1.19 -12.00
CA PHE A 139 6.77 2.17 -11.82
C PHE A 139 6.30 3.55 -12.34
N PRO A 140 6.29 4.64 -11.52
CA PRO A 140 5.63 5.89 -11.90
C PRO A 140 6.10 6.53 -13.21
N TRP A 141 7.39 6.42 -13.55
CA TRP A 141 7.95 7.01 -14.77
C TRP A 141 7.83 6.10 -16.00
N ASP A 142 7.41 4.84 -15.81
CA ASP A 142 7.30 3.83 -16.87
C ASP A 142 6.28 2.73 -16.50
N VAL A 143 5.01 2.98 -16.84
CA VAL A 143 3.88 2.08 -16.50
C VAL A 143 3.95 0.69 -17.17
N THR A 144 4.91 0.47 -18.09
CA THR A 144 5.21 -0.86 -18.65
C THR A 144 5.95 -1.75 -17.65
N LYS A 145 6.55 -1.16 -16.61
CA LYS A 145 7.30 -1.84 -15.55
C LYS A 145 6.50 -1.96 -14.26
N GLY A 146 6.80 -3.00 -13.49
CA GLY A 146 6.34 -3.19 -12.11
C GLY A 146 7.50 -3.04 -11.13
N ILE A 147 7.22 -2.47 -9.96
CA ILE A 147 8.16 -2.35 -8.84
C ILE A 147 8.14 -3.64 -8.02
N TYR A 148 9.31 -4.19 -7.71
CA TYR A 148 9.47 -5.36 -6.83
C TYR A 148 10.57 -5.08 -5.79
N ILE A 149 10.55 -5.81 -4.68
CA ILE A 149 11.64 -5.78 -3.69
C ILE A 149 12.39 -7.11 -3.79
N LEU A 150 13.69 -7.05 -4.06
CA LEU A 150 14.54 -8.22 -4.11
C LEU A 150 14.74 -8.77 -2.69
N ASN A 151 14.25 -9.99 -2.45
CA ASN A 151 14.18 -10.61 -1.13
C ASN A 151 15.51 -10.59 -0.33
N ALA A 152 16.65 -10.76 -1.00
CA ALA A 152 17.97 -10.67 -0.35
C ALA A 152 18.23 -9.29 0.29
N HIS A 153 17.82 -8.20 -0.36
CA HIS A 153 17.94 -6.84 0.18
C HIS A 153 16.85 -6.53 1.21
N HIS A 154 15.64 -7.11 1.08
CA HIS A 154 14.63 -7.05 2.13
C HIS A 154 15.17 -7.65 3.45
N ILE A 155 15.84 -8.80 3.38
CA ILE A 155 16.50 -9.41 4.55
C ILE A 155 17.65 -8.55 5.08
N LEU A 156 18.44 -7.88 4.23
CA LEU A 156 19.44 -6.91 4.69
C LEU A 156 18.82 -5.69 5.39
N HIS A 157 17.69 -5.16 4.90
CA HIS A 157 16.90 -4.13 5.57
C HIS A 157 16.41 -4.61 6.95
N CYS A 158 15.86 -5.82 7.04
CA CYS A 158 15.45 -6.42 8.30
C CYS A 158 16.61 -6.54 9.30
N ILE A 159 17.79 -7.00 8.87
CA ILE A 159 18.96 -7.14 9.75
C ILE A 159 19.45 -5.76 10.21
N ARG A 160 19.49 -4.75 9.33
CA ARG A 160 19.87 -3.38 9.70
C ARG A 160 18.89 -2.75 10.69
N ASN A 161 17.59 -2.93 10.52
CA ASN A 161 16.58 -2.44 11.48
C ASN A 161 16.78 -3.06 12.87
N LEU A 162 17.16 -4.34 12.93
CA LEU A 162 17.50 -5.01 14.19
C LEU A 162 18.79 -4.46 14.82
N TYR A 163 19.82 -4.19 14.01
CA TYR A 163 21.03 -3.52 14.51
C TYR A 163 20.69 -2.15 15.11
N ILE A 164 19.91 -1.32 14.41
CA ILE A 164 19.50 0.01 14.87
C ILE A 164 18.74 -0.07 16.20
N SER A 165 17.77 -0.97 16.32
CA SER A 165 17.01 -1.18 17.57
C SER A 165 17.92 -1.58 18.74
N ILE A 166 18.91 -2.44 18.49
CA ILE A 166 19.92 -2.86 19.49
C ILE A 166 20.88 -1.71 19.84
N GLU A 167 21.31 -0.92 18.88
CA GLU A 167 22.20 0.24 19.06
C GLU A 167 21.50 1.34 19.88
N GLU A 168 20.26 1.68 19.51
CA GLU A 168 19.42 2.64 20.22
C GLU A 168 19.15 2.18 21.66
N TYR A 169 18.85 0.89 21.87
CA TYR A 169 18.72 0.32 23.22
C TYR A 169 20.03 0.41 24.01
N ARG A 170 21.18 0.04 23.42
CA ARG A 170 22.50 0.09 24.05
C ARG A 170 22.88 1.49 24.54
N TYR A 171 22.52 2.52 23.77
CA TYR A 171 22.81 3.92 24.11
C TYR A 171 21.63 4.66 24.77
N ASN A 172 20.59 3.95 25.21
CA ASN A 172 19.39 4.52 25.86
C ASN A 172 18.74 5.66 25.03
N ARG A 173 18.68 5.47 23.70
CA ARG A 173 17.98 6.36 22.76
C ARG A 173 16.52 5.89 22.59
N PRO A 174 15.59 6.79 22.22
CA PRO A 174 14.27 6.37 21.72
C PRO A 174 14.42 5.42 20.53
N GLN A 175 13.53 4.44 20.41
CA GLN A 175 13.51 3.53 19.26
C GLN A 175 12.95 4.25 18.03
N SER A 176 13.72 4.33 16.95
CA SER A 176 13.25 4.90 15.67
C SER A 176 12.42 3.89 14.86
N VAL A 177 12.71 2.60 14.99
CA VAL A 177 11.93 1.50 14.39
C VAL A 177 10.87 1.01 15.36
N THR A 178 9.61 0.95 14.92
CA THR A 178 8.49 0.52 15.79
C THR A 178 8.57 -0.97 16.13
N TYR A 179 8.15 -1.34 17.35
CA TYR A 179 8.18 -2.73 17.81
C TYR A 179 7.46 -3.74 16.88
N PRO A 180 6.29 -3.44 16.28
CA PRO A 180 5.68 -4.31 15.27
C PRO A 180 6.55 -4.52 14.03
N HIS A 181 7.29 -3.48 13.59
CA HIS A 181 8.20 -3.59 12.46
C HIS A 181 9.45 -4.42 12.82
N ILE A 182 9.97 -4.30 14.04
CA ILE A 182 11.03 -5.16 14.58
C ILE A 182 10.60 -6.64 14.65
N LEU A 183 9.37 -6.92 15.09
CA LEU A 183 8.83 -8.29 15.05
C LEU A 183 8.69 -8.82 13.61
N HIS A 184 8.25 -8.00 12.65
CA HIS A 184 8.22 -8.37 11.24
C HIS A 184 9.62 -8.66 10.68
N CYS A 185 10.64 -7.89 11.07
CA CYS A 185 12.03 -8.12 10.68
C CYS A 185 12.55 -9.47 11.21
N LEU A 186 12.29 -9.79 12.48
CA LEU A 186 12.62 -11.08 13.07
C LEU A 186 11.92 -12.25 12.36
N ASP A 187 10.61 -12.13 12.09
CA ASP A 187 9.86 -13.22 11.47
C ASP A 187 10.23 -13.43 10.00
N SER A 188 10.52 -12.37 9.26
CA SER A 188 11.02 -12.46 7.87
C SER A 188 12.35 -13.22 7.80
N ILE A 189 13.30 -12.90 8.69
CA ILE A 189 14.59 -13.61 8.76
C ILE A 189 14.38 -15.08 9.15
N ARG A 190 13.45 -15.38 10.07
CA ARG A 190 13.09 -16.76 10.45
C ARG A 190 12.49 -17.53 9.26
N VAL A 191 11.50 -16.95 8.58
CA VAL A 191 10.81 -17.57 7.45
C VAL A 191 11.77 -17.83 6.29
N GLU A 192 12.60 -16.86 5.94
CA GLU A 192 13.58 -17.04 4.85
C GLU A 192 14.68 -18.03 5.19
N THR A 193 15.13 -18.09 6.46
CA THR A 193 16.05 -19.14 6.92
C THR A 193 15.42 -20.53 6.77
N MET A 194 14.13 -20.68 7.11
CA MET A 194 13.38 -21.94 6.95
C MET A 194 13.02 -22.27 5.49
N CYS A 195 12.90 -21.27 4.62
CA CYS A 195 12.63 -21.42 3.19
C CYS A 195 13.90 -21.82 2.41
N ALA A 196 15.04 -21.24 2.78
CA ALA A 196 16.36 -21.55 2.21
C ALA A 196 16.89 -22.91 2.68
N ALA A 197 16.69 -23.25 3.97
CA ALA A 197 17.01 -24.54 4.58
C ALA A 197 18.43 -25.08 4.27
N ASP A 198 19.44 -24.22 4.41
CA ASP A 198 20.86 -24.56 4.22
C ASP A 198 21.29 -25.76 5.07
N ASP A 199 21.62 -26.87 4.40
CA ASP A 199 21.98 -28.16 4.96
C ASP A 199 23.50 -28.30 5.22
N THR A 200 24.28 -27.24 4.99
CA THR A 200 25.74 -27.26 5.16
C THR A 200 26.14 -27.41 6.63
N LEU A 201 26.32 -28.66 7.07
CA LEU A 201 26.76 -29.04 8.42
C LEU A 201 27.94 -28.19 8.91
N ARG A 202 27.86 -27.69 10.14
CA ARG A 202 28.89 -26.86 10.77
C ARG A 202 29.82 -27.71 11.65
N TYR A 203 31.13 -27.67 11.42
CA TYR A 203 32.07 -28.38 12.30
C TYR A 203 32.15 -27.73 13.69
N ILE A 204 32.53 -28.53 14.70
CA ILE A 204 32.87 -28.05 16.05
C ILE A 204 34.38 -28.29 16.25
N PRO A 205 35.17 -27.30 16.71
CA PRO A 205 36.59 -27.49 16.98
C PRO A 205 36.86 -28.62 17.98
N LEU A 206 37.96 -29.35 17.77
CA LEU A 206 38.42 -30.37 18.72
C LEU A 206 38.90 -29.72 20.02
N ASN A 207 38.79 -30.44 21.15
CA ASN A 207 39.12 -29.92 22.49
C ASN A 207 40.59 -29.44 22.64
N ASN A 208 41.50 -29.83 21.75
CA ASN A 208 42.90 -29.41 21.70
C ASN A 208 43.17 -28.24 20.73
N VAL A 209 42.13 -27.71 20.06
CA VAL A 209 42.23 -26.57 19.13
C VAL A 209 41.63 -25.33 19.79
N SER A 210 42.50 -24.39 20.18
CA SER A 210 42.10 -23.10 20.75
C SER A 210 41.95 -22.02 19.67
N GLY A 211 41.23 -20.93 19.99
CA GLY A 211 41.04 -19.77 19.11
C GLY A 211 39.86 -19.84 18.15
N TYR A 212 39.48 -21.04 17.69
CA TYR A 212 38.38 -21.25 16.73
C TYR A 212 37.01 -21.43 17.40
N LYS A 213 35.95 -21.09 16.66
CA LYS A 213 34.53 -21.31 16.96
C LYS A 213 33.92 -22.29 15.94
N PRO A 214 32.72 -22.85 16.20
CA PRO A 214 32.05 -23.70 15.22
C PRO A 214 31.88 -23.01 13.87
N GLY A 215 32.40 -23.64 12.81
CA GLY A 215 32.33 -23.14 11.43
C GLY A 215 33.45 -22.18 11.00
N ASP A 216 34.38 -21.77 11.88
CA ASP A 216 35.46 -20.83 11.50
C ASP A 216 36.38 -21.39 10.42
N GLY A 217 36.56 -20.63 9.34
CA GLY A 217 37.31 -21.02 8.15
C GLY A 217 36.59 -22.04 7.25
N GLN A 218 35.42 -22.55 7.66
CA GLN A 218 34.71 -23.59 6.92
C GLN A 218 34.15 -23.01 5.61
N LYS A 219 34.48 -23.67 4.50
CA LYS A 219 33.98 -23.29 3.18
C LYS A 219 32.48 -23.58 3.05
N ARG A 220 31.76 -22.62 2.46
CA ARG A 220 30.34 -22.71 2.08
C ARG A 220 30.20 -22.21 0.65
N LYS A 221 29.23 -22.75 -0.10
CA LYS A 221 28.88 -22.22 -1.42
C LYS A 221 27.85 -21.10 -1.28
N CYS A 222 28.02 -20.04 -2.06
CA CYS A 222 27.22 -18.83 -2.03
C CYS A 222 26.80 -18.45 -3.45
N ARG A 223 25.66 -17.75 -3.60
CA ARG A 223 25.39 -17.00 -4.83
C ARG A 223 26.38 -15.82 -4.93
N ASP A 224 26.69 -15.40 -6.14
CA ASP A 224 27.58 -14.26 -6.37
C ASP A 224 26.88 -12.94 -5.99
N TRP A 225 27.43 -12.22 -5.01
CA TRP A 225 26.87 -10.95 -4.54
C TRP A 225 27.05 -9.81 -5.56
N HIS A 226 28.19 -9.77 -6.27
CA HIS A 226 28.43 -8.72 -7.27
C HIS A 226 27.51 -8.87 -8.48
N GLN A 227 27.20 -10.11 -8.88
CA GLN A 227 26.19 -10.34 -9.93
C GLN A 227 24.77 -10.01 -9.44
N MET A 228 24.45 -10.24 -8.15
CA MET A 228 23.17 -9.83 -7.57
C MET A 228 23.02 -8.30 -7.53
N GLN A 229 24.04 -7.59 -7.04
CA GLN A 229 24.06 -6.13 -7.02
C GLN A 229 24.01 -5.56 -8.46
N SER A 230 24.78 -6.11 -9.40
CA SER A 230 24.73 -5.70 -10.82
C SER A 230 23.36 -5.88 -11.47
N PHE A 231 22.58 -6.88 -11.02
CA PHE A 231 21.19 -7.03 -11.44
C PHE A 231 20.29 -5.96 -10.81
N VAL A 232 20.50 -5.61 -9.54
CA VAL A 232 19.78 -4.53 -8.87
C VAL A 232 20.05 -3.18 -9.52
N ASP A 233 21.32 -2.80 -9.68
CA ASP A 233 21.73 -1.49 -10.20
C ASP A 233 21.19 -1.25 -11.63
N LYS A 234 21.14 -2.32 -12.45
CA LYS A 234 20.57 -2.29 -13.80
C LYS A 234 19.06 -1.98 -13.82
N HIS A 235 18.35 -2.21 -12.72
CA HIS A 235 16.91 -2.02 -12.58
C HIS A 235 16.54 -0.96 -11.53
N ASP A 236 17.47 -0.08 -11.13
CA ASP A 236 17.21 1.02 -10.18
C ASP A 236 16.02 1.87 -10.67
N PRO A 237 14.90 1.94 -9.92
CA PRO A 237 13.72 2.73 -10.24
C PRO A 237 13.89 4.18 -9.77
N CYS A 238 15.13 4.65 -9.61
CA CYS A 238 15.49 5.95 -9.07
C CYS A 238 15.01 6.15 -7.62
N TYR A 239 14.99 5.06 -6.83
CA TYR A 239 14.43 5.04 -5.47
C TYR A 239 15.46 5.30 -4.38
N ARG A 240 15.20 6.24 -3.47
CA ARG A 240 15.99 6.44 -2.22
C ARG A 240 15.06 6.68 -1.03
N TYR A 241 15.43 6.22 0.17
CA TYR A 241 14.58 6.28 1.36
C TYR A 241 14.65 7.65 2.07
N VAL A 242 14.14 8.67 1.40
CA VAL A 242 14.02 10.03 1.96
C VAL A 242 12.75 10.20 2.80
N PHE A 243 12.80 11.16 3.73
CA PHE A 243 11.71 11.55 4.64
C PHE A 243 11.13 10.36 5.45
N PRO A 244 11.93 9.72 6.32
CA PRO A 244 11.47 8.62 7.17
C PRO A 244 10.40 9.10 8.17
N GLY A 245 9.27 8.38 8.24
CA GLY A 245 8.19 8.67 9.19
C GLY A 245 7.31 9.87 8.87
N ASP A 246 7.60 10.63 7.81
CA ASP A 246 6.73 11.70 7.31
C ASP A 246 5.64 11.11 6.40
N ASP A 247 4.38 11.28 6.78
CA ASP A 247 3.20 10.84 6.03
C ASP A 247 2.55 11.96 5.19
N THR A 248 3.04 13.20 5.31
CA THR A 248 2.62 14.35 4.49
C THR A 248 3.31 14.36 3.12
N VAL A 249 4.49 13.74 3.04
CA VAL A 249 5.31 13.66 1.83
C VAL A 249 4.84 12.51 0.93
N SER A 250 4.55 12.81 -0.34
CA SER A 250 4.15 11.81 -1.34
C SER A 250 5.24 10.75 -1.54
N ASN A 251 4.86 9.47 -1.56
CA ASN A 251 5.79 8.37 -1.87
C ASN A 251 6.52 8.55 -3.22
N LEU A 252 5.97 9.33 -4.15
CA LEU A 252 6.59 9.62 -5.44
C LEU A 252 7.89 10.45 -5.31
N GLU A 253 8.02 11.24 -4.25
CA GLU A 253 9.24 11.98 -3.91
C GLU A 253 10.46 11.07 -3.73
N ARG A 254 10.24 9.81 -3.32
CA ARG A 254 11.30 8.80 -3.17
C ARG A 254 11.82 8.26 -4.50
N PHE A 255 11.10 8.43 -5.61
CA PHE A 255 11.42 7.83 -6.93
C PHE A 255 12.10 8.80 -7.92
N LYS A 256 12.57 9.98 -7.49
CA LYS A 256 13.15 10.99 -8.40
C LYS A 256 14.67 10.94 -8.55
N TYR A 257 15.34 10.03 -7.84
CA TYR A 257 16.80 9.99 -7.67
C TYR A 257 17.52 9.18 -8.76
N CYS A 258 17.34 9.59 -10.02
CA CYS A 258 17.93 8.93 -11.17
C CYS A 258 19.40 9.35 -11.40
N PRO A 259 20.21 8.50 -12.07
CA PRO A 259 21.47 8.94 -12.68
C PRO A 259 21.26 10.12 -13.64
N ASN A 260 22.23 11.04 -13.70
CA ASN A 260 22.14 12.31 -14.43
C ASN A 260 22.02 12.17 -15.98
N ASN A 261 22.11 10.94 -16.51
CA ASN A 261 21.88 10.59 -17.93
C ASN A 261 20.57 9.79 -18.17
N SER A 262 19.70 9.67 -17.17
CA SER A 262 18.47 8.86 -17.24
C SER A 262 17.40 9.47 -18.15
N SER A 263 16.78 8.63 -18.98
CA SER A 263 15.65 8.98 -19.84
C SER A 263 14.36 9.32 -19.08
N TYR A 264 14.32 9.09 -17.76
CA TYR A 264 13.18 9.45 -16.91
C TYR A 264 13.24 10.90 -16.40
N LEU A 265 14.40 11.58 -16.46
CA LEU A 265 14.57 12.94 -15.95
C LEU A 265 13.60 13.98 -16.54
N PRO A 266 13.27 13.99 -17.85
CA PRO A 266 12.30 14.94 -18.40
C PRO A 266 10.90 14.81 -17.76
N LYS A 267 10.43 13.57 -17.55
CA LYS A 267 9.12 13.30 -16.89
C LYS A 267 9.12 13.71 -15.42
N ILE A 268 10.25 13.50 -14.73
CA ILE A 268 10.44 13.90 -13.33
C ILE A 268 10.37 15.43 -13.23
N ARG A 269 11.10 16.15 -14.10
CA ARG A 269 11.10 17.62 -14.14
C ARG A 269 9.72 18.18 -14.46
N GLU A 270 9.04 17.63 -15.47
CA GLU A 270 7.68 17.99 -15.85
C GLU A 270 6.70 17.81 -14.67
N TYR A 271 6.76 16.67 -13.97
CA TYR A 271 5.87 16.38 -12.84
C TYR A 271 6.11 17.30 -11.62
N PHE A 272 7.37 17.54 -11.25
CA PHE A 272 7.70 18.34 -10.07
C PHE A 272 7.89 19.84 -10.35
N GLY A 273 7.77 20.29 -11.60
CA GLY A 273 7.97 21.70 -12.00
C GLY A 273 9.43 22.17 -11.92
N TYR A 274 10.40 21.27 -12.13
CA TYR A 274 11.83 21.59 -12.09
C TYR A 274 12.36 22.07 -13.45
N GLY A 275 13.43 22.87 -13.43
CA GLY A 275 14.12 23.35 -14.63
C GLY A 275 14.93 22.28 -15.35
N ASP A 276 15.31 22.55 -16.60
CA ASP A 276 16.14 21.65 -17.43
C ASP A 276 17.60 21.52 -16.98
N ASP A 277 18.02 22.37 -16.05
CA ASP A 277 19.27 22.33 -15.31
C ASP A 277 19.20 21.45 -14.05
N TRP A 278 18.00 21.12 -13.55
CA TRP A 278 17.84 20.33 -12.33
C TRP A 278 18.31 18.88 -12.51
N LEU A 279 19.13 18.41 -11.57
CA LEU A 279 19.64 17.04 -11.48
C LEU A 279 19.36 16.48 -10.07
N PRO A 280 19.10 15.16 -9.91
CA PRO A 280 18.81 14.59 -8.59
C PRO A 280 20.05 14.45 -7.69
N PHE A 281 21.24 14.50 -8.29
CA PHE A 281 22.54 14.49 -7.62
C PHE A 281 23.41 15.63 -8.19
N PRO A 282 24.26 16.27 -7.35
CA PRO A 282 25.18 17.32 -7.79
C PRO A 282 26.30 16.80 -8.72
#